data_AF-A0A662WSE2-F1
#
_entry.id   AF-A0A662WSE2-F1
#
_cell.length_a   1.000
_cell.length_b   1.000
_cell.length_c   1.000
_cell.angle_alpha   90.00
_cell.angle_beta   90.00
_cell.angle_gamma   90.00
#
_symmetry.space_group_name_H-M   'P 1'
#
loop_
_entity.id
_entity.type
_entity.pdbx_description
1 polymer ?
#
loop_
_entity_poly.entity_id
_entity_poly.type
_entity_poly.pdbx_seq_one_letter_code
_entity_poly.pdbx_strand_id
1 'polypeptide(L)'
;MSTLIVGKNLPGSRNDEFFGWEEAAGGRVVDTGGAFEVEQLIQRLVRADPTALAQIYDAPDDQDTYLWQYEHLRQVMKELNVLVARLD
;
A
#
# COMPACT_ATOMS: atom_id res chain seq x y z
N MET A 1 4.33 6.31 18.20
CA MET A 1 5.17 5.54 17.26
C MET A 1 4.34 4.36 16.80
N SER A 2 3.67 4.50 15.66
CA SER A 2 2.88 3.42 15.07
C SER A 2 3.82 2.43 14.38
N THR A 3 3.51 1.14 14.45
CA THR A 3 4.36 0.08 13.92
C THR A 3 3.78 -0.36 12.59
N LEU A 4 4.45 -0.07 11.46
CA LEU A 4 4.01 -0.54 10.14
C LEU A 4 4.84 -1.75 9.70
N ILE A 5 4.15 -2.85 9.46
CA ILE A 5 4.74 -4.10 8.95
C ILE A 5 5.11 -3.87 7.49
N VAL A 6 6.35 -4.18 7.09
CA VAL A 6 6.74 -4.18 5.67
C VAL A 6 6.15 -5.41 4.98
N GLY A 7 5.28 -5.15 4.01
CA GLY A 7 4.67 -6.13 3.14
C GLY A 7 5.53 -6.44 1.92
N LYS A 8 6.05 -7.66 1.84
CA LYS A 8 6.79 -8.14 0.67
C LYS A 8 6.17 -9.42 0.16
N ASN A 9 5.86 -9.46 -1.13
CA ASN A 9 5.50 -10.70 -1.80
C ASN A 9 6.73 -11.61 -1.84
N LEU A 10 6.56 -12.87 -1.46
CA LEU A 10 7.63 -13.85 -1.54
C LEU A 10 7.91 -14.22 -3.01
N PRO A 11 9.17 -14.57 -3.35
CA PRO A 11 9.48 -15.09 -4.68
C PRO A 11 8.57 -16.27 -5.04
N GLY A 12 7.93 -16.21 -6.21
CA GLY A 12 7.00 -17.24 -6.66
C GLY A 12 5.57 -17.13 -6.13
N SER A 13 5.22 -16.05 -5.39
CA SER A 13 3.84 -15.79 -4.97
C SER A 13 2.91 -15.77 -6.17
N ARG A 14 1.79 -16.48 -6.06
CA ARG A 14 0.74 -16.46 -7.07
C ARG A 14 -0.02 -15.14 -7.03
N ASN A 15 -0.81 -14.88 -8.07
CA ASN A 15 -1.53 -13.60 -8.21
C ASN A 15 -2.63 -13.44 -7.13
N ASP A 16 -3.23 -14.54 -6.69
CA ASP A 16 -4.20 -14.61 -5.59
C ASP A 16 -3.56 -14.47 -4.20
N GLU A 17 -2.26 -14.75 -4.08
CA GLU A 17 -1.45 -14.56 -2.86
C GLU A 17 -0.81 -13.17 -2.80
N PHE A 18 -0.89 -12.41 -3.90
CA PHE A 18 -0.24 -11.11 -4.02
C PHE A 18 -0.88 -10.11 -3.07
N PHE A 19 -0.05 -9.36 -2.33
CA PHE A 19 -0.46 -8.45 -1.24
C PHE A 19 -1.09 -9.15 -0.01
N GLY A 20 -1.21 -10.47 -0.01
CA GLY A 20 -1.58 -11.28 1.15
C GLY A 20 -0.45 -11.41 2.15
N TRP A 21 0.21 -10.30 2.48
CA TRP A 21 1.33 -10.26 3.38
C TRP A 21 0.86 -10.67 4.78
N GLU A 22 1.25 -11.86 5.23
CA GLU A 22 1.12 -12.22 6.64
C GLU A 22 1.83 -11.15 7.48
N GLU A 23 1.35 -10.92 8.71
CA GLU A 23 2.11 -10.16 9.70
C GLU A 23 3.45 -10.89 9.90
N ALA A 24 4.46 -10.53 9.12
CA ALA A 24 5.63 -11.37 8.97
C ALA A 24 6.27 -11.60 10.34
N ALA A 25 6.26 -12.88 10.73
CA ALA A 25 7.07 -13.44 11.80
C ALA A 25 8.50 -12.90 11.67
N GLY A 26 8.85 -11.96 12.53
CA GLY A 26 10.16 -11.31 12.51
C GLY A 26 10.12 -9.79 12.41
N GLY A 27 9.33 -9.12 13.24
CA GLY A 27 9.70 -7.93 14.03
C GLY A 27 10.56 -6.82 13.39
N ARG A 28 10.58 -6.68 12.06
CA ARG A 28 11.38 -5.65 11.40
C ARG A 28 10.56 -4.38 11.34
N VAL A 29 10.64 -3.63 12.43
CA VAL A 29 10.17 -2.25 12.54
C VAL A 29 10.99 -1.41 11.56
N VAL A 30 10.33 -0.79 10.59
CA VAL A 30 10.95 0.17 9.67
C VAL A 30 10.29 1.53 9.90
N ASP A 31 11.10 2.58 9.72
CA ASP A 31 10.72 3.98 9.93
C ASP A 31 9.40 4.33 9.21
N THR A 32 8.45 4.88 9.94
CA THR A 32 7.05 5.02 9.50
C THR A 32 6.76 6.30 8.70
N GLY A 33 7.78 6.92 8.10
CA GLY A 33 7.62 8.20 7.37
C GLY A 33 8.10 8.17 5.92
N GLY A 34 8.51 7.01 5.40
CA GLY A 34 9.03 6.90 4.03
C GLY A 34 7.92 6.77 2.98
N ALA A 35 8.27 7.14 1.74
CA ALA A 35 7.40 7.01 0.57
C ALA A 35 6.89 5.57 0.39
N PHE A 36 7.77 4.58 0.58
CA PHE A 36 7.42 3.17 0.42
C PHE A 36 6.40 2.67 1.46
N GLU A 37 6.45 3.19 2.67
CA GLU A 37 5.53 2.86 3.76
C GLU A 37 4.14 3.47 3.50
N VAL A 38 4.10 4.72 3.03
CA VAL A 38 2.87 5.39 2.60
C VAL A 38 2.20 4.62 1.45
N GLU A 39 2.99 4.21 0.45
CA GLU A 39 2.51 3.41 -0.67
C GLU A 39 1.82 2.12 -0.19
N GLN A 40 2.48 1.35 0.68
CA GLN A 40 1.93 0.10 1.19
C GLN A 40 0.68 0.32 2.05
N LEU A 41 0.63 1.40 2.82
CA LEU A 41 -0.55 1.75 3.62
C LEU A 41 -1.75 2.01 2.70
N ILE A 42 -1.59 2.84 1.66
CA ILE A 42 -2.66 3.10 0.68
C ILE A 42 -3.10 1.80 0.02
N GLN A 43 -2.16 0.95 -0.41
CA GLN A 43 -2.47 -0.34 -1.03
C GLN A 43 -3.28 -1.26 -0.13
N ARG A 44 -2.98 -1.28 1.18
CA ARG A 44 -3.71 -2.06 2.19
C ARG A 44 -5.11 -1.50 2.41
N LEU A 45 -5.26 -0.20 2.58
CA LEU A 45 -6.56 0.45 2.80
C LEU A 45 -7.52 0.17 1.64
N VAL A 46 -7.05 0.37 0.40
CA VAL A 46 -7.84 0.10 -0.81
C VAL A 46 -8.25 -1.37 -0.93
N ARG A 47 -7.37 -2.31 -0.58
CA ARG A 47 -7.64 -3.76 -0.65
C ARG A 47 -8.52 -4.26 0.49
N ALA A 48 -8.42 -3.66 1.67
CA ALA A 48 -9.23 -4.02 2.83
C ALA A 48 -10.70 -3.63 2.61
N ASP A 49 -10.95 -2.38 2.20
CA ASP A 49 -12.28 -1.92 1.84
C ASP A 49 -12.19 -0.72 0.87
N PRO A 50 -12.40 -0.93 -0.44
CA PRO A 50 -12.33 0.15 -1.42
C PRO A 50 -13.47 1.17 -1.28
N THR A 51 -14.49 0.89 -0.46
CA THR A 51 -15.62 1.80 -0.22
C THR A 51 -15.39 2.73 0.97
N ALA A 52 -14.37 2.47 1.79
CA ALA A 52 -14.00 3.27 2.96
C ALA A 52 -13.24 4.56 2.59
N LEU A 53 -13.85 5.41 1.76
CA LEU A 53 -13.20 6.56 1.14
C LEU A 53 -12.52 7.52 2.12
N ALA A 54 -13.16 7.80 3.27
CA ALA A 54 -12.57 8.67 4.29
C ALA A 54 -11.23 8.09 4.80
N GLN A 55 -11.18 6.79 5.10
CA GLN A 55 -9.97 6.13 5.57
C GLN A 55 -8.88 6.09 4.49
N ILE A 56 -9.27 6.02 3.22
CA ILE A 56 -8.34 5.96 2.08
C ILE A 56 -7.77 7.34 1.76
N TYR A 57 -8.59 8.40 1.79
CA TYR A 57 -8.19 9.73 1.32
C TYR A 57 -7.60 10.61 2.41
N ASP A 58 -8.05 10.46 3.65
CA ASP A 58 -7.59 11.31 4.75
C ASP A 58 -6.13 10.95 5.09
N ALA A 59 -5.24 11.91 4.92
CA ALA A 59 -3.84 11.76 5.28
C ALA A 59 -3.73 11.62 6.81
N PRO A 60 -3.00 10.61 7.32
CA PRO A 60 -2.75 10.51 8.75
C PRO A 60 -1.97 11.73 9.28
N ASP A 61 -2.20 12.10 10.54
CA ASP A 61 -1.59 13.29 11.18
C ASP A 61 -0.06 13.29 11.19
N ASP A 62 0.56 12.11 11.09
CA ASP A 62 2.01 11.90 11.10
C ASP A 62 2.65 11.81 9.71
N GLN A 63 1.85 11.98 8.64
CA GLN A 63 2.32 11.91 7.26
C GLN A 63 2.32 13.28 6.57
N ASP A 64 3.28 13.47 5.66
CA ASP A 64 3.29 14.63 4.78
C ASP A 64 2.16 14.53 3.74
N THR A 65 1.30 15.55 3.70
CA THR A 65 0.13 15.60 2.80
C THR A 65 0.53 15.52 1.32
N TYR A 66 1.64 16.13 0.92
CA TYR A 66 2.10 16.09 -0.47
C TYR A 66 2.61 14.70 -0.85
N LEU A 67 3.34 14.05 0.07
CA LEU A 67 3.75 12.66 -0.10
C LEU A 67 2.54 11.74 -0.23
N TRP A 68 1.52 11.90 0.63
CA TRP A 68 0.28 11.13 0.58
C TRP A 68 -0.44 11.25 -0.76
N GLN A 69 -0.64 12.50 -1.23
CA GLN A 69 -1.27 12.77 -2.53
C GLN A 69 -0.47 12.19 -3.70
N TYR A 70 0.85 12.32 -3.64
CA TYR A 70 1.73 11.80 -4.68
C TYR A 70 1.69 10.26 -4.76
N GLU A 71 1.65 9.59 -3.61
CA GLU A 71 1.52 8.12 -3.57
C GLU A 71 0.15 7.64 -4.04
N HIS A 72 -0.93 8.37 -3.76
CA HIS A 72 -2.24 8.10 -4.35
C HIS A 72 -2.21 8.15 -5.87
N LEU A 73 -1.57 9.18 -6.45
CA LEU A 73 -1.41 9.28 -7.90
C LEU A 73 -0.61 8.10 -8.46
N ARG A 74 0.49 7.71 -7.79
CA ARG A 74 1.25 6.53 -8.18
C ARG A 74 0.43 5.25 -8.11
N GLN A 75 -0.41 5.12 -7.10
CA GLN A 75 -1.28 3.95 -6.94
C GLN A 75 -2.29 3.85 -8.09
N VAL A 76 -2.92 4.96 -8.50
CA VAL A 76 -3.82 4.98 -9.67
C VAL A 76 -3.10 4.53 -10.92
N MET A 77 -1.88 5.03 -11.17
CA MET A 77 -1.09 4.62 -12.33
C MET A 77 -0.75 3.13 -12.31
N LYS A 78 -0.45 2.55 -11.14
CA LYS A 78 -0.17 1.11 -11.00
C LYS A 78 -1.39 0.26 -11.31
N GLU A 79 -2.55 0.60 -10.77
CA GLU A 79 -3.79 -0.13 -11.05
C GLU A 79 -4.20 0.02 -12.53
N LEU A 80 -4.05 1.22 -13.10
CA LEU A 80 -4.29 1.45 -14.53
C LEU A 80 -3.37 0.60 -15.41
N ASN A 81 -2.08 0.51 -15.09
CA ASN A 81 -1.13 -0.30 -15.85
C ASN A 81 -1.54 -1.78 -15.88
N VAL A 82 -2.03 -2.31 -14.75
CA VAL A 82 -2.53 -3.70 -14.68
C VAL A 82 -3.78 -3.86 -15.55
N LEU A 83 -4.69 -2.89 -15.55
CA LEU A 83 -5.87 -2.93 -16.42
C LEU A 83 -5.48 -2.91 -17.89
N VAL A 84 -4.56 -2.03 -18.29
CA VAL A 84 -4.07 -1.93 -19.67
C VAL A 84 -3.43 -3.24 -20.13
N ALA A 85 -2.59 -3.87 -19.29
CA ALA A 85 -1.97 -5.16 -19.61
C ALA A 85 -2.97 -6.33 -19.76
N ARG A 86 -4.22 -6.18 -19.29
CA ARG A 86 -5.30 -7.16 -19.45
C ARG A 86 -6.20 -6.89 -20.67
N LEU A 87 -6.02 -5.76 -21.35
CA LEU A 87 -6.78 -5.41 -22.55
C LEU A 87 -6.16 -5.98 -23.84
N ASP A 88 -4.90 -6.38 -23.79
CA ASP A 88 -4.24 -7.20 -24.81
C ASP A 88 -4.75 -8.66 -24.79
#